data_AF-A0A2E2VC37-F1
#
_entry.id   AF-A0A2E2VC37-F1
#
_cell.length_a   1.000
_cell.length_b   1.000
_cell.length_c   1.000
_cell.angle_alpha   90.00
_cell.angle_beta   90.00
_cell.angle_gamma   90.00
#
_symmetry.space_group_name_H-M   'P 1'
#
loop_
_entity.id
_entity.type
_entity.pdbx_description
1 polymer ?
#
loop_
_entity_poly.entity_id
_entity_poly.type
_entity_poly.pdbx_seq_one_letter_code
_entity_poly.pdbx_strand_id
1 'polypeptide(L)'
;MDLDGILSGDDNCPNDYNPNQSDTDNDTIGDVCDDCNDMAGDLNDDLVIDVLDVVNLVNIILVVNQNPSDCEISDADYNSDSTVNIQDVILVINNILN
;
A
#
# COMPACT_ATOMS: atom_id res chain seq x y z
N MET A 1 23.79 3.67 4.56
CA MET A 1 23.91 5.01 5.15
C MET A 1 23.90 6.03 4.03
N ASP A 2 22.68 6.45 3.79
CA ASP A 2 22.12 7.45 2.90
C ASP A 2 22.48 8.93 3.22
N LEU A 3 23.07 9.17 4.40
CA LEU A 3 23.58 10.47 4.87
C LEU A 3 22.47 11.49 5.25
N ASP A 4 21.34 11.02 5.75
CA ASP A 4 20.24 11.86 6.23
C ASP A 4 20.45 12.45 7.64
N GLY A 5 21.39 11.87 8.40
CA GLY A 5 21.74 12.32 9.76
C GLY A 5 21.20 11.42 10.87
N ILE A 6 20.48 10.35 10.54
CA ILE A 6 19.98 9.33 11.47
C ILE A 6 20.92 8.12 11.46
N LEU A 7 21.08 7.47 12.61
CA LEU A 7 21.91 6.26 12.71
C LEU A 7 21.12 5.08 12.17
N SER A 8 21.75 4.21 11.37
CA SER A 8 21.07 3.07 10.71
C SER A 8 20.34 2.07 11.63
N GLY A 9 20.47 2.16 12.96
CA GLY A 9 19.70 1.36 13.91
C GLY A 9 18.41 2.03 14.40
N ASP A 10 18.29 3.34 14.20
CA ASP A 10 17.13 4.19 14.52
C ASP A 10 16.49 4.76 13.23
N ASP A 11 16.97 4.35 12.06
CA ASP A 11 16.62 4.86 10.73
C ASP A 11 15.60 3.92 10.08
N ASN A 12 14.40 4.42 9.79
CA ASN A 12 13.34 3.65 9.14
C ASN A 12 13.56 3.44 7.63
N CYS A 13 14.56 4.09 7.02
CA CYS A 13 15.05 3.79 5.66
C CYS A 13 16.60 3.84 5.57
N PRO A 14 17.34 2.83 6.07
CA PRO A 14 18.82 2.85 6.18
C PRO A 14 19.64 3.11 4.90
N ASN A 15 18.97 3.03 3.75
CA ASN A 15 19.55 3.14 2.42
C ASN A 15 19.00 4.31 1.60
N ASP A 16 17.94 4.99 2.05
CA ASP A 16 17.22 6.01 1.28
C ASP A 16 17.01 7.28 2.10
N TYR A 17 17.51 8.40 1.59
CA TYR A 17 17.55 9.68 2.30
C TYR A 17 16.15 10.16 2.75
N ASN A 18 15.88 10.10 4.05
CA ASN A 18 14.60 10.52 4.63
C ASN A 18 14.75 11.15 6.04
N PRO A 19 15.35 12.35 6.16
CA PRO A 19 15.67 12.98 7.45
C PRO A 19 14.45 13.35 8.32
N ASN A 20 13.26 13.36 7.73
CA ASN A 20 11.99 13.54 8.43
C ASN A 20 11.48 12.25 9.09
N GLN A 21 12.00 11.09 8.68
CA GLN A 21 11.61 9.77 9.17
C GLN A 21 10.08 9.63 9.15
N SER A 22 9.45 10.07 8.05
CA SER A 22 8.02 9.89 7.85
C SER A 22 7.71 8.40 7.71
N ASP A 23 6.62 7.99 8.35
CA ASP A 23 6.13 6.63 8.49
C ASP A 23 4.61 6.79 8.70
N THR A 24 3.86 6.84 7.60
CA THR A 24 2.47 7.27 7.58
C THR A 24 1.54 6.21 8.19
N ASP A 25 1.88 4.95 8.00
CA ASP A 25 1.12 3.78 8.43
C ASP A 25 1.61 3.20 9.78
N ASN A 26 2.81 3.57 10.23
CA ASN A 26 3.43 3.22 11.51
C ASN A 26 3.90 1.75 11.59
N ASP A 27 4.37 1.19 10.48
CA ASP A 27 4.91 -0.18 10.42
C ASP A 27 6.42 -0.26 10.72
N THR A 28 7.06 0.91 10.93
CA THR A 28 8.51 1.14 11.16
C THR A 28 9.39 1.17 9.92
N ILE A 29 8.82 1.09 8.72
CA ILE A 29 9.44 1.36 7.43
C ILE A 29 9.07 2.79 7.03
N GLY A 30 10.02 3.56 6.51
CA GLY A 30 9.71 4.94 6.14
C GLY A 30 9.01 5.03 4.78
N ASP A 31 8.13 6.03 4.61
CA ASP A 31 7.37 6.29 3.36
C ASP A 31 8.22 6.27 2.07
N VAL A 32 9.54 6.53 2.20
CA VAL A 32 10.48 6.59 1.08
C VAL A 32 10.94 5.21 0.60
N CYS A 33 10.94 4.22 1.48
CA CYS A 33 11.41 2.86 1.22
C CYS A 33 10.34 1.80 1.49
N ASP A 34 9.13 2.22 1.85
CA ASP A 34 7.97 1.39 2.06
C ASP A 34 7.18 1.19 0.75
N ASP A 35 6.88 -0.06 0.43
CA ASP A 35 6.03 -0.50 -0.68
C ASP A 35 4.71 -1.09 -0.18
N CYS A 36 4.29 -0.70 1.02
CA CYS A 36 3.17 -1.25 1.76
C CYS A 36 2.53 -0.20 2.69
N ASN A 37 1.90 0.84 2.15
CA ASN A 37 1.42 1.96 2.99
C ASN A 37 0.20 1.63 3.90
N ASP A 38 -0.17 0.35 4.02
CA ASP A 38 -1.34 -0.19 4.75
C ASP A 38 -2.63 0.64 4.55
N MET A 39 -2.79 1.20 3.33
CA MET A 39 -3.92 2.04 2.94
C MET A 39 -4.92 1.21 2.14
N ALA A 40 -5.82 0.54 2.86
CA ALA A 40 -6.86 -0.30 2.25
C ALA A 40 -7.55 0.39 1.06
N GLY A 41 -7.42 -0.22 -0.12
CA GLY A 41 -7.95 0.27 -1.39
C GLY A 41 -6.98 1.05 -2.28
N ASP A 42 -5.76 1.36 -1.83
CA ASP A 42 -4.65 1.87 -2.66
C ASP A 42 -3.75 0.70 -3.05
N LEU A 43 -3.94 0.16 -4.25
CA LEU A 43 -3.25 -1.04 -4.72
C LEU A 43 -2.02 -0.73 -5.57
N ASN A 44 -1.73 0.55 -5.82
CA ASN A 44 -0.49 0.96 -6.49
C ASN A 44 0.37 1.91 -5.66
N ASP A 45 0.10 1.97 -4.35
CA ASP A 45 0.91 2.66 -3.35
C ASP A 45 1.25 4.10 -3.75
N ASP A 46 0.26 4.84 -4.29
CA ASP A 46 0.43 6.26 -4.64
C ASP A 46 -0.27 7.23 -3.68
N LEU A 47 -0.83 6.69 -2.60
CA LEU A 47 -1.57 7.36 -1.54
C LEU A 47 -2.90 7.96 -2.01
N VAL A 48 -3.43 7.49 -3.15
CA VAL A 48 -4.67 7.98 -3.74
C VAL A 48 -5.56 6.83 -4.18
N ILE A 49 -6.71 6.67 -3.53
CA ILE A 49 -7.73 5.71 -3.97
C ILE A 49 -8.44 6.26 -5.22
N ASP A 50 -8.17 5.67 -6.38
CA ASP A 50 -8.79 6.00 -7.66
C ASP A 50 -9.13 4.79 -8.56
N VAL A 51 -9.45 5.06 -9.84
CA VAL A 51 -9.90 4.03 -10.78
C VAL A 51 -8.78 3.04 -11.12
N LEU A 52 -7.52 3.41 -10.97
CA LEU A 52 -6.37 2.52 -11.17
C LEU A 52 -6.38 1.38 -10.14
N ASP A 53 -6.74 1.66 -8.89
CA ASP A 53 -6.87 0.65 -7.84
C ASP A 53 -7.95 -0.37 -8.13
N VAL A 54 -9.09 0.10 -8.65
CA VAL A 54 -10.18 -0.77 -9.09
C VAL A 54 -9.70 -1.71 -10.20
N VAL A 55 -8.88 -1.22 -11.13
CA VAL A 55 -8.30 -2.06 -12.20
C VAL A 55 -7.34 -3.10 -11.62
N ASN A 56 -6.48 -2.72 -10.68
CA ASN A 56 -5.54 -3.64 -10.02
C ASN A 56 -6.28 -4.70 -9.21
N LEU A 57 -7.32 -4.31 -8.47
CA LEU A 57 -8.15 -5.20 -7.66
C LEU A 57 -8.87 -6.24 -8.54
N VAL A 58 -9.43 -5.79 -9.67
CA VAL A 58 -10.06 -6.69 -10.65
C VAL A 58 -9.01 -7.63 -11.27
N ASN A 59 -7.79 -7.16 -11.54
CA ASN A 59 -6.71 -8.01 -12.06
C ASN A 59 -6.30 -9.10 -11.06
N ILE A 60 -6.32 -8.82 -9.75
CA ILE A 60 -6.10 -9.81 -8.68
C ILE A 60 -7.22 -10.85 -8.68
N ILE A 61 -8.49 -10.41 -8.64
CA ILE A 61 -9.66 -11.31 -8.62
C ILE A 61 -9.71 -12.23 -9.85
N LEU A 62 -9.36 -11.69 -11.03
CA LEU A 62 -9.35 -12.45 -12.28
C LEU A 62 -8.10 -13.32 -12.47
N VAL A 63 -7.15 -13.29 -11.53
CA VAL A 63 -5.87 -14.01 -11.60
C VAL A 63 -5.08 -13.61 -12.86
N VAL A 64 -5.21 -12.34 -13.26
CA VAL A 64 -4.43 -11.73 -14.34
C VAL A 64 -3.07 -11.29 -13.80
N ASN A 65 -3.03 -10.76 -12.56
CA ASN A 65 -1.79 -10.62 -11.81
C ASN A 65 -1.39 -12.01 -11.25
N GLN A 66 -0.31 -12.59 -11.77
CA GLN A 66 0.11 -13.95 -11.39
C GLN A 66 0.88 -14.00 -10.06
N ASN A 67 1.32 -12.85 -9.54
CA ASN A 67 2.10 -12.79 -8.31
C ASN A 67 1.92 -11.43 -7.63
N PRO A 68 0.70 -11.11 -7.15
CA PRO A 68 0.51 -9.95 -6.30
C PRO A 68 1.37 -10.07 -5.03
N SER A 69 1.90 -8.95 -4.53
CA SER A 69 2.58 -8.87 -3.24
C SER A 69 1.59 -9.15 -2.10
N ASP A 70 2.12 -9.45 -0.90
CA ASP A 70 1.27 -9.62 0.28
C ASP A 70 0.54 -8.31 0.64
N CYS A 71 1.15 -7.16 0.35
CA CYS A 71 0.56 -5.82 0.53
C CYS A 71 -0.56 -5.55 -0.47
N GLU A 72 -0.34 -5.84 -1.76
CA GLU A 72 -1.40 -5.75 -2.79
C GLU A 72 -2.63 -6.61 -2.41
N ILE A 73 -2.42 -7.75 -1.74
CA ILE A 73 -3.53 -8.60 -1.24
C ILE A 73 -4.17 -7.99 0.01
N SER A 74 -3.37 -7.41 0.91
CA SER A 74 -3.85 -6.71 2.11
C SER A 74 -4.74 -5.53 1.73
N ASP A 75 -4.28 -4.65 0.84
CA ASP A 75 -5.01 -3.47 0.39
C ASP A 75 -6.21 -3.82 -0.49
N ALA A 76 -6.16 -4.98 -1.16
CA ALA A 76 -7.29 -5.53 -1.89
C ALA A 76 -8.44 -6.02 -1.00
N ASP A 77 -8.18 -6.37 0.28
CA ASP A 77 -9.19 -6.79 1.27
C ASP A 77 -9.78 -5.57 2.00
N TYR A 78 -10.48 -4.73 1.23
CA TYR A 78 -10.98 -3.44 1.71
C TYR A 78 -11.89 -3.54 2.94
N ASN A 79 -12.65 -4.62 3.09
CA ASN A 79 -13.55 -4.82 4.24
C ASN A 79 -12.94 -5.65 5.38
N SER A 80 -11.68 -6.09 5.22
CA SER A 80 -10.93 -6.91 6.16
C SER A 80 -11.63 -8.22 6.55
N ASP A 81 -12.35 -8.84 5.61
CA ASP A 81 -13.03 -10.13 5.81
C ASP A 81 -12.15 -11.34 5.44
N SER A 82 -10.88 -11.08 5.11
CA SER A 82 -9.87 -12.05 4.67
C SER A 82 -10.18 -12.69 3.31
N THR A 83 -11.11 -12.12 2.53
CA THR A 83 -11.47 -12.63 1.21
C THR A 83 -11.55 -11.53 0.17
N VAL A 84 -10.52 -11.44 -0.68
CA VAL A 84 -10.55 -10.54 -1.85
C VAL A 84 -11.61 -11.00 -2.86
N ASN A 85 -12.69 -10.24 -2.99
CA ASN A 85 -13.82 -10.55 -3.85
C ASN A 85 -14.53 -9.29 -4.40
N ILE A 86 -15.68 -9.47 -5.05
CA ILE A 86 -16.41 -8.36 -5.67
C ILE A 86 -16.95 -7.33 -4.65
N GLN A 87 -17.08 -7.73 -3.38
CA GLN A 87 -17.50 -6.85 -2.31
C GLN A 87 -16.47 -5.75 -2.08
N ASP A 88 -15.18 -6.05 -2.16
CA ASP A 88 -14.09 -5.10 -2.00
C ASP A 88 -14.08 -4.08 -3.13
N VAL A 89 -14.27 -4.55 -4.37
CA VAL A 89 -14.39 -3.68 -5.56
C VAL A 89 -15.51 -2.66 -5.38
N ILE A 90 -16.68 -3.10 -4.90
CA ILE A 90 -17.83 -2.21 -4.68
C ILE A 90 -17.49 -1.16 -3.61
N LEU A 91 -16.75 -1.53 -2.56
CA LEU A 91 -16.40 -0.61 -1.49
C LEU A 91 -15.35 0.41 -1.92
N VAL A 92 -14.33 0.01 -2.68
CA VAL A 92 -13.36 0.92 -3.31
C VAL A 92 -14.07 1.90 -4.24
N ILE A 93 -14.98 1.43 -5.11
CA ILE A 93 -15.78 2.31 -5.98
C ILE A 93 -16.61 3.30 -5.16
N ASN A 94 -17.23 2.85 -4.06
CA ASN A 94 -17.99 3.74 -3.20
C ASN A 94 -17.10 4.79 -2.52
N ASN A 95 -15.84 4.48 -2.21
CA ASN A 95 -14.87 5.45 -1.70
C ASN A 95 -14.60 6.55 -2.73
N ILE A 96 -14.32 6.17 -3.97
CA ILE A 96 -14.00 7.10 -5.07
C ILE A 96 -15.17 8.04 -5.41
N LEU A 97 -16.41 7.56 -5.27
CA LEU A 97 -17.61 8.28 -5.68
C LEU A 97 -18.22 9.20 -4.61
N ASN A 98 -17.71 9.17 -3.37
CA ASN A 98 -18.21 9.98 -2.24
C ASN A 98 -17.35 11.22 -1.99
#